data_AF-A0A7X1H5W0-F1
#
_entry.id   AF-A0A7X1H5W0-F1
#
_cell.length_a   1.000
_cell.length_b   1.000
_cell.length_c   1.000
_cell.angle_alpha   90.00
_cell.angle_beta   90.00
_cell.angle_gamma   90.00
#
_symmetry.space_group_name_H-M   'P 1'
#
loop_
_entity.id
_entity.type
_entity.pdbx_description
1 polymer ?
#
loop_
_entity_poly.entity_id
_entity_poly.type
_entity_poly.pdbx_seq_one_letter_code
_entity_poly.pdbx_strand_id
1 'polypeptide(L)'
;MRIENSKGYEILNLADWAKLYDTPQSSHHWKEHRSAYSAAEFIMNRNGGAAIQSRVSDALCRAVNFQRAIPEFEVRFDEFGRGRIHDIAIFGTTDSGESVFVGVEAKVDETFGSLVHDAYLTAKGCRATQS
;
A
#
# COMPACT_ATOMS: atom_id res chain seq x y z
N MET A 1 -10.99 -3.04 -11.20
CA MET A 1 -10.87 -2.34 -9.91
C MET A 1 -11.12 -0.86 -10.13
N ARG A 2 -12.09 -0.28 -9.41
CA ARG A 2 -12.33 1.18 -9.41
C ARG A 2 -11.37 1.86 -8.45
N ILE A 3 -10.90 3.06 -8.77
CA ILE A 3 -10.06 3.85 -7.85
C ILE A 3 -10.91 5.03 -7.40
N GLU A 4 -11.06 5.21 -6.09
CA GLU A 4 -11.90 6.25 -5.50
C GLU A 4 -11.17 6.93 -4.34
N ASN A 5 -11.42 8.21 -4.10
CA ASN A 5 -10.89 8.88 -2.91
C ASN A 5 -11.69 8.52 -1.65
N SER A 6 -11.23 8.98 -0.49
CA SER A 6 -11.90 8.74 0.80
C SER A 6 -13.34 9.28 0.89
N LYS A 7 -13.76 10.13 -0.04
CA LYS A 7 -15.13 10.66 -0.16
C LYS A 7 -15.98 9.89 -1.19
N GLY A 8 -15.44 8.86 -1.83
CA GLY A 8 -16.13 8.04 -2.82
C GLY A 8 -16.14 8.62 -4.24
N TYR A 9 -15.39 9.70 -4.51
CA TYR A 9 -15.26 10.22 -5.88
C TYR A 9 -14.23 9.39 -6.65
N GLU A 10 -14.59 9.00 -7.86
CA GLU A 10 -13.72 8.22 -8.73
C GLU A 10 -12.50 9.03 -9.19
N ILE A 11 -11.35 8.36 -9.23
CA ILE A 11 -10.08 8.89 -9.70
C ILE A 11 -9.79 8.20 -11.03
N LEU A 12 -9.82 8.95 -12.13
CA LEU A 12 -9.71 8.39 -13.49
C LEU A 12 -8.31 8.51 -14.08
N ASN A 13 -7.47 9.39 -13.53
CA ASN A 13 -6.14 9.68 -14.04
C ASN A 13 -5.24 10.26 -12.94
N LEU A 14 -3.95 10.44 -13.26
CA LEU A 14 -2.97 10.99 -12.33
C LEU A 14 -3.29 12.43 -11.89
N ALA A 15 -3.92 13.25 -12.74
CA ALA A 15 -4.28 14.62 -12.36
C ALA A 15 -5.41 14.62 -11.32
N ASP A 16 -6.37 13.70 -11.40
CA ASP A 16 -7.39 13.53 -10.36
C ASP A 16 -6.80 13.03 -9.04
N TRP A 17 -5.79 12.18 -9.11
CA TRP A 17 -5.07 11.70 -7.93
C TRP A 17 -4.25 12.83 -7.30
N ALA A 18 -3.58 13.65 -8.12
CA ALA A 18 -2.79 14.80 -7.68
C ALA A 18 -3.61 15.78 -6.83
N LYS A 19 -4.90 15.96 -7.13
CA LYS A 19 -5.81 16.83 -6.36
C LYS A 19 -5.91 16.46 -4.88
N LEU A 20 -5.62 15.22 -4.51
CA LEU A 20 -5.55 14.79 -3.10
C LEU A 20 -4.42 15.51 -2.34
N TYR A 21 -3.42 15.99 -3.07
CA TYR A 21 -2.22 16.64 -2.55
C TYR A 21 -2.20 18.15 -2.82
N ASP A 22 -3.30 18.75 -3.28
CA ASP A 22 -3.39 20.19 -3.60
C ASP A 22 -3.31 21.10 -2.36
N THR A 23 -3.30 20.55 -1.14
CA THR A 23 -3.16 21.37 0.06
C THR A 23 -1.68 21.75 0.29
N PRO A 24 -1.39 22.95 0.84
CA PRO A 24 -0.02 23.34 1.18
C PRO A 24 0.70 22.31 2.06
N GLN A 25 -0.05 21.65 2.95
CA GLN A 25 0.45 20.64 3.86
C GLN A 25 0.81 19.33 3.16
N SER A 26 0.17 18.99 2.04
CA SER A 26 0.35 17.70 1.35
C SER A 26 1.07 17.78 -0.01
N SER A 27 1.16 18.97 -0.61
CA SER A 27 1.77 19.21 -1.93
C SER A 27 3.22 18.72 -2.05
N HIS A 28 3.98 18.73 -0.97
CA HIS A 28 5.36 18.25 -0.96
C HIS A 28 5.48 16.72 -1.08
N HIS A 29 4.41 15.96 -0.82
CA HIS A 29 4.35 14.51 -1.03
C HIS A 29 4.12 14.14 -2.51
N TRP A 30 3.56 15.04 -3.31
CA TRP A 30 3.31 14.81 -4.73
C TRP A 30 4.47 15.30 -5.59
N LYS A 31 5.56 14.54 -5.57
CA LYS A 31 6.73 14.77 -6.43
C LYS A 31 7.20 13.45 -7.03
N GLU A 32 7.77 13.53 -8.23
CA GLU A 32 8.43 12.38 -8.84
C GLU A 32 9.47 11.79 -7.87
N HIS A 33 9.54 10.45 -7.81
CA HIS A 33 10.30 9.67 -6.83
C HIS A 33 9.77 9.60 -5.39
N ARG A 34 8.66 10.29 -5.05
CA ARG A 34 7.99 10.09 -3.75
C ARG A 34 7.05 8.89 -3.77
N SER A 35 6.74 8.35 -2.59
CA SER A 35 5.86 7.17 -2.41
C SER A 35 4.51 7.36 -3.09
N ALA A 36 3.81 8.46 -2.78
CA ALA A 36 2.50 8.79 -3.32
C ALA A 36 2.45 8.85 -4.85
N TYR A 37 3.38 9.57 -5.47
CA TYR A 37 3.44 9.68 -6.94
C TYR A 37 3.78 8.34 -7.59
N SER A 38 4.75 7.62 -7.03
CA SER A 38 5.21 6.34 -7.59
C SER A 38 4.14 5.26 -7.46
N ALA A 39 3.39 5.25 -6.36
CA ALA A 39 2.23 4.38 -6.16
C ALA A 39 1.14 4.69 -7.18
N ALA A 40 0.83 5.97 -7.39
CA ALA A 40 -0.16 6.40 -8.38
C ALA A 40 0.27 6.02 -9.81
N GLU A 41 1.53 6.25 -10.18
CA GLU A 41 2.08 5.91 -11.50
C GLU A 41 2.04 4.40 -11.75
N PHE A 42 2.42 3.60 -10.76
CA PHE A 42 2.38 2.14 -10.83
C PHE A 42 0.96 1.62 -11.05
N ILE A 43 0.00 2.11 -10.26
CA ILE A 43 -1.40 1.67 -10.37
C ILE A 43 -2.02 2.11 -11.70
N MET A 44 -1.88 3.38 -12.07
CA MET A 44 -2.59 3.97 -13.22
C MET A 44 -1.97 3.61 -14.56
N ASN A 45 -0.64 3.60 -14.66
CA ASN A 45 0.06 3.53 -15.95
C ASN A 45 0.81 2.21 -16.18
N ARG A 46 1.06 1.42 -15.13
CA ARG A 46 1.82 0.15 -15.23
C ARG A 46 1.00 -1.10 -14.91
N ASN A 47 -0.32 -0.98 -14.95
CA ASN A 47 -1.24 -2.08 -14.62
C ASN A 47 -0.99 -2.66 -13.21
N GLY A 48 -0.59 -1.81 -12.26
CA GLY A 48 -0.19 -2.22 -10.92
C GLY A 48 -1.29 -2.95 -10.15
N GLY A 49 -2.55 -2.60 -10.39
CA GLY A 49 -3.70 -3.31 -9.81
C GLY A 49 -3.73 -4.80 -10.17
N ALA A 50 -3.52 -5.14 -11.45
CA ALA A 50 -3.47 -6.54 -11.88
C ALA A 50 -2.24 -7.27 -11.33
N ALA A 51 -1.09 -6.59 -11.28
CA ALA A 51 0.12 -7.16 -10.69
C ALA A 51 -0.06 -7.52 -9.21
N ILE A 52 -0.66 -6.61 -8.42
CA ILE A 52 -0.97 -6.88 -7.01
C ILE A 52 -1.99 -8.01 -6.90
N GLN A 53 -3.05 -8.00 -7.72
CA GLN A 53 -4.09 -9.03 -7.70
C GLN A 53 -3.52 -10.41 -7.97
N SER A 54 -2.61 -10.54 -8.94
CA SER A 54 -1.91 -11.79 -9.22
C SER A 54 -1.11 -12.26 -8.00
N ARG A 55 -0.30 -11.38 -7.40
CA ARG A 55 0.53 -11.73 -6.23
C ARG A 55 -0.30 -12.16 -5.02
N VAL A 56 -1.41 -11.48 -4.77
CA VAL A 56 -2.31 -11.81 -3.66
C VAL A 56 -3.05 -13.11 -3.94
N SER A 57 -3.48 -13.34 -5.18
CA SER A 57 -4.10 -14.60 -5.58
C SER A 57 -3.15 -15.79 -5.39
N ASP A 58 -1.89 -15.62 -5.82
CA ASP A 58 -0.83 -16.62 -5.64
C ASP A 58 -0.57 -16.90 -4.15
N ALA A 59 -0.46 -15.85 -3.33
CA ALA A 59 -0.18 -15.98 -1.91
C ALA A 59 -1.32 -16.65 -1.13
N LEU A 60 -2.57 -16.46 -1.56
CA LEU A 60 -3.75 -17.06 -0.93
C LEU A 60 -4.17 -18.40 -1.57
N CYS A 61 -3.47 -18.83 -2.64
CA CYS A 61 -3.80 -19.99 -3.46
C CYS A 61 -5.27 -20.01 -3.92
N ARG A 62 -5.82 -18.84 -4.27
CA ARG A 62 -7.24 -18.67 -4.65
C ARG A 62 -7.41 -17.48 -5.57
N ALA A 63 -8.47 -17.48 -6.37
CA ALA A 63 -8.80 -16.32 -7.18
C ALA A 63 -9.30 -15.16 -6.29
N VAL A 64 -8.77 -13.97 -6.52
CA VAL A 64 -9.21 -12.73 -5.85
C VAL A 64 -9.71 -11.75 -6.89
N ASN A 65 -10.83 -11.11 -6.60
CA ASN A 65 -11.41 -10.03 -7.40
C ASN A 65 -11.33 -8.70 -6.63
N PHE A 66 -10.46 -7.80 -7.08
CA PHE A 66 -10.36 -6.46 -6.51
C PHE A 66 -11.44 -5.54 -7.04
N GLN A 67 -12.23 -5.01 -6.11
CA GLN A 67 -13.39 -4.19 -6.39
C GLN A 67 -13.02 -2.70 -6.41
N ARG A 68 -12.36 -2.21 -5.35
CA ARG A 68 -11.99 -0.81 -5.21
C ARG A 68 -10.62 -0.59 -4.57
N ALA A 69 -9.99 0.53 -4.91
CA ALA A 69 -8.78 1.02 -4.26
C ALA A 69 -8.96 2.47 -3.79
N ILE A 70 -8.43 2.78 -2.61
CA ILE A 70 -8.51 4.09 -1.97
C ILE A 70 -7.11 4.57 -1.59
N PRO A 71 -6.61 5.68 -2.16
CA PRO A 71 -5.33 6.27 -1.75
C PRO A 71 -5.40 6.88 -0.35
N GLU A 72 -4.26 6.92 0.36
CA GLU A 72 -4.10 7.57 1.68
C GLU A 72 -5.17 7.13 2.69
N PHE A 73 -5.38 5.82 2.78
CA PHE A 73 -6.47 5.26 3.56
C PHE A 73 -6.03 4.96 5.00
N GLU A 74 -6.74 5.55 5.96
CA GLU A 74 -6.54 5.31 7.39
C GLU A 74 -7.28 4.04 7.84
N VAL A 75 -6.53 3.00 8.22
CA VAL A 75 -7.05 1.83 8.92
C VAL A 75 -6.98 2.06 10.41
N ARG A 76 -8.14 2.07 11.07
CA ARG A 76 -8.26 2.14 12.52
C ARG A 76 -8.58 0.76 13.09
N PHE A 77 -7.80 0.36 14.08
CA PHE A 77 -8.02 -0.89 14.84
C PHE A 77 -8.83 -0.65 16.11
N ASP A 78 -8.76 0.57 16.67
CA ASP A 78 -9.50 1.01 17.84
C ASP A 78 -9.91 2.49 17.69
N GLU A 79 -10.54 3.04 18.74
CA GLU A 79 -10.98 4.43 18.79
C GLU A 79 -9.87 5.39 19.29
N PHE A 80 -8.66 4.89 19.55
CA PHE A 80 -7.60 5.67 20.17
C PHE A 80 -6.59 6.21 19.14
N GLY A 81 -6.39 7.53 19.17
CA GLY A 81 -5.37 8.19 18.36
C GLY A 81 -5.64 8.16 16.86
N ARG A 82 -4.56 8.12 16.06
CA ARG A 82 -4.62 7.97 14.60
C ARG A 82 -4.34 6.53 14.22
N GLY A 83 -5.12 6.01 13.29
CA GLY A 83 -4.90 4.73 12.63
C GLY A 83 -3.67 4.75 11.72
N ARG A 84 -3.36 3.58 11.17
CA ARG A 84 -2.29 3.42 10.18
C ARG A 84 -2.78 3.93 8.83
N ILE A 85 -2.10 4.92 8.28
CA ILE A 85 -2.33 5.38 6.92
C ILE A 85 -1.49 4.51 5.99
N HIS A 86 -2.13 3.92 4.99
CA HIS A 86 -1.47 3.23 3.89
C HIS A 86 -1.47 4.13 2.66
N ASP A 87 -0.41 4.06 1.84
CA ASP A 87 -0.37 4.79 0.55
C ASP A 87 -1.58 4.40 -0.32
N ILE A 88 -1.94 3.10 -0.36
CA ILE A 88 -3.15 2.60 -1.02
C ILE A 88 -3.79 1.47 -0.21
N ALA A 89 -5.09 1.55 0.04
CA ALA A 89 -5.91 0.41 0.47
C ALA A 89 -6.67 -0.20 -0.71
N ILE A 90 -6.69 -1.52 -0.81
CA ILE A 90 -7.44 -2.25 -1.82
C ILE A 90 -8.42 -3.20 -1.15
N PHE A 91 -9.67 -3.18 -1.61
CA PHE A 91 -10.75 -4.03 -1.13
C PHE A 91 -11.22 -4.94 -2.26
N GLY A 92 -11.48 -6.20 -1.93
CA GLY A 92 -11.99 -7.18 -2.85
C GLY A 92 -12.62 -8.37 -2.14
N THR A 93 -12.88 -9.41 -2.93
CA THR A 93 -13.38 -10.69 -2.42
C THR A 93 -12.66 -11.85 -3.08
N THR A 94 -12.60 -12.99 -2.41
CA THR A 94 -12.24 -14.27 -3.02
C THR A 94 -13.36 -14.79 -3.90
N ASP A 95 -13.09 -15.84 -4.66
CA ASP A 95 -14.10 -16.65 -5.36
C ASP A 95 -15.14 -17.29 -4.42
N SER A 96 -14.74 -17.64 -3.19
CA SER A 96 -15.63 -18.09 -2.10
C SER A 96 -16.50 -16.99 -1.49
N GLY A 97 -16.28 -15.72 -1.84
CA GLY A 97 -17.01 -14.56 -1.32
C GLY A 97 -16.45 -14.00 -0.01
N GLU A 98 -15.29 -14.46 0.45
CA GLU A 98 -14.62 -13.92 1.64
C GLU A 98 -14.00 -12.55 1.34
N SER A 99 -14.13 -11.61 2.27
CA SER A 99 -13.58 -10.26 2.12
C SER A 99 -12.05 -10.28 2.15
N VAL A 100 -11.42 -9.53 1.24
CA VAL A 100 -9.97 -9.33 1.16
C VAL A 100 -9.66 -7.84 1.30
N PHE A 101 -8.73 -7.54 2.19
CA PHE A 101 -8.13 -6.21 2.35
C PHE A 101 -6.63 -6.30 2.11
N VAL A 102 -6.10 -5.36 1.32
CA VAL A 102 -4.66 -5.25 1.04
C VAL A 102 -4.24 -3.81 1.27
N GLY A 103 -3.36 -3.58 2.25
CA GLY A 103 -2.67 -2.31 2.44
C GLY A 103 -1.35 -2.33 1.67
N VAL A 104 -1.15 -1.36 0.78
CA VAL A 104 0.06 -1.19 -0.01
C VAL A 104 0.84 0.00 0.54
N GLU A 105 2.14 -0.21 0.75
CA GLU A 105 3.09 0.82 1.17
C GLU A 105 4.23 0.87 0.15
N ALA A 106 4.41 2.03 -0.47
CA ALA A 106 5.48 2.31 -1.41
C ALA A 106 6.64 2.99 -0.69
N LYS A 107 7.78 2.30 -0.61
CA LYS A 107 9.04 2.91 -0.14
C LYS A 107 9.97 3.10 -1.35
N VAL A 108 10.18 4.37 -1.71
CA VAL A 108 10.99 4.76 -2.87
C VAL A 108 12.27 5.48 -2.45
N ASP A 109 12.24 6.18 -1.31
CA ASP A 109 13.35 7.00 -0.81
C ASP A 109 14.09 6.39 0.40
N GLU A 110 13.72 5.18 0.82
CA GLU A 110 14.30 4.52 2.00
C GLU A 110 14.86 3.15 1.63
N THR A 111 16.10 2.87 2.09
CA THR A 111 16.63 1.51 2.03
C THR A 111 15.77 0.61 2.91
N PHE A 112 15.51 -0.63 2.47
CA PHE A 112 14.83 -1.66 3.29
C PHE A 112 15.58 -2.06 4.57
N GLY A 113 16.70 -1.40 4.90
CA GLY A 113 17.59 -1.75 5.98
C GLY A 113 18.33 -3.06 5.72
N SER A 114 18.91 -3.63 6.77
CA SER A 114 19.54 -4.95 6.70
C SER A 114 18.49 -6.02 6.38
N LEU A 115 18.89 -7.05 5.64
CA LEU A 115 17.99 -8.17 5.37
C LEU A 115 17.57 -8.82 6.70
N VAL A 116 16.35 -9.37 6.75
CA VAL A 116 15.86 -10.15 7.91
C VAL A 116 16.85 -11.26 8.29
N HIS A 117 17.53 -11.82 7.28
CA HIS A 117 18.61 -12.79 7.45
C HIS A 117 19.75 -12.23 8.32
N ASP A 118 20.24 -11.03 8.01
CA ASP A 118 21.38 -10.42 8.70
C ASP A 118 21.02 -10.06 10.14
N ALA A 119 19.84 -9.47 10.34
CA ALA A 119 19.33 -9.15 11.67
C ALA A 119 19.17 -10.40 12.55
N TYR A 120 18.72 -11.51 11.96
CA TYR A 120 18.60 -12.80 12.64
C TYR A 120 19.96 -13.37 13.06
N LEU A 121 20.98 -13.30 12.18
CA LEU A 121 22.33 -13.76 12.50
C LEU A 121 22.97 -12.92 13.60
N THR A 122 22.82 -11.59 13.56
CA THR A 122 23.30 -10.70 14.64
C THR A 122 22.64 -11.05 15.98
N ALA A 123 21.32 -11.26 15.99
CA ALA A 123 20.60 -11.65 17.20
C ALA A 123 21.03 -13.02 17.76
N LYS A 124 21.34 -13.99 16.88
CA LYS A 124 21.89 -15.29 17.28
C LYS A 124 23.32 -15.19 17.82
N GLY A 125 24.17 -14.39 17.17
CA GLY A 125 25.55 -14.14 17.59
C GLY A 125 25.62 -13.49 18.98
N CYS A 126 24.74 -12.54 19.28
CA CYS A 126 24.66 -11.90 20.60
C CYS A 126 24.17 -12.82 21.73
N ARG A 127 23.47 -13.92 21.42
CA ARG A 127 23.08 -14.93 22.43
C ARG A 127 24.21 -15.91 22.77
N ALA A 128 25.18 -16.10 21.86
CA ALA A 128 26.28 -17.03 22.06
C ALA A 128 27.43 -16.45 22.91
N THR A 129 27.46 -15.14 23.13
CA THR A 129 28.51 -14.43 23.91
C THR A 129 28.08 -14.03 25.32
N GLN A 130 26.88 -14.41 25.76
CA GLN A 130 26.38 -14.20 27.13
C GLN A 130 26.28 -15.49 27.96
N SER A 131 26.98 -16.56 27.55
CA SER A 131 27.06 -17.85 28.28
C SER A 131 28.39 -17.98 29.01
#